data_AF-A0A960SUX7-F1
#
_entry.id   AF-A0A960SUX7-F1
#
_cell.length_a   1.000
_cell.length_b   1.000
_cell.length_c   1.000
_cell.angle_alpha   90.00
_cell.angle_beta   90.00
_cell.angle_gamma   90.00
#
_symmetry.space_group_name_H-M   'P 1'
#
loop_
_entity.id
_entity.type
_entity.pdbx_description
1 polymer ?
#
loop_
_entity_poly.entity_id
_entity_poly.type
_entity_poly.pdbx_seq_one_letter_code
_entity_poly.pdbx_strand_id
1 'polypeptide(L)'
;MNAATDPAYHDYIQWLFPLVTESRFNPLALLLTEVDRWAFHHEEVVRRYFTRSLETMWAFYGFRRNDQGGLVRTEGWEERRDNWLTRDNHNLLRINRILRSSMLCGFIPEARMFLDAILQATKERSNLIGRSEEYWRMSVATIPAPPEID
;
A
#
# COMPACT_ATOMS: atom_id res chain seq x y z
N MET A 1 -20.58 -13.23 11.30
CA MET A 1 -20.47 -12.93 9.85
C MET A 1 -19.07 -12.39 9.60
N ASN A 2 -18.20 -13.18 8.96
CA ASN A 2 -16.82 -12.78 8.65
C ASN A 2 -16.83 -11.88 7.42
N ALA A 3 -16.62 -10.58 7.62
CA ALA A 3 -16.52 -9.55 6.58
C ALA A 3 -15.33 -9.72 5.60
N ALA A 4 -14.57 -10.81 5.72
CA ALA A 4 -13.38 -11.09 4.93
C ALA A 4 -13.66 -11.74 3.55
N THR A 5 -14.92 -12.00 3.17
CA THR A 5 -15.27 -12.78 1.96
C THR A 5 -16.23 -12.09 0.98
N ASP A 6 -16.64 -10.85 1.22
CA ASP A 6 -17.56 -10.13 0.32
C ASP A 6 -16.79 -9.22 -0.68
N PRO A 7 -16.88 -9.47 -2.00
CA PRO A 7 -16.28 -8.62 -3.03
C PRO A 7 -16.74 -7.16 -2.98
N ALA A 8 -17.90 -6.87 -2.38
CA ALA A 8 -18.43 -5.51 -2.25
C ALA A 8 -17.73 -4.67 -1.16
N TYR A 9 -16.94 -5.29 -0.26
CA TYR A 9 -16.21 -4.61 0.81
C TYR A 9 -14.70 -4.48 0.52
N HIS A 10 -14.34 -4.39 -0.76
CA HIS A 10 -12.94 -4.40 -1.20
C HIS A 10 -12.48 -3.11 -1.87
N ASP A 11 -13.39 -2.14 -2.03
CA ASP A 11 -13.13 -0.84 -2.65
C ASP A 11 -12.52 0.19 -1.69
N TYR A 12 -12.58 -0.07 -0.37
CA TYR A 12 -12.01 0.85 0.63
C TYR A 12 -10.54 1.16 0.36
N ILE A 13 -9.78 0.20 -0.19
CA ILE A 13 -8.36 0.38 -0.50
C ILE A 13 -8.15 1.49 -1.53
N GLN A 14 -9.12 1.73 -2.40
CA GLN A 14 -9.01 2.76 -3.42
C GLN A 14 -9.18 4.16 -2.84
N TRP A 15 -10.03 4.29 -1.83
CA TRP A 15 -10.24 5.52 -1.06
C TRP A 15 -9.07 5.83 -0.12
N LEU A 16 -8.52 4.81 0.54
CA LEU A 16 -7.37 4.98 1.45
C LEU A 16 -6.06 5.25 0.70
N PHE A 17 -5.90 4.66 -0.49
CA PHE A 17 -4.70 4.76 -1.30
C PHE A 17 -5.06 5.20 -2.73
N PRO A 18 -5.45 6.47 -2.94
CA PRO A 18 -5.82 6.98 -4.25
C PRO A 18 -4.61 6.99 -5.20
N LEU A 19 -4.90 6.92 -6.50
CA LEU A 19 -3.92 7.01 -7.59
C LEU A 19 -4.31 8.15 -8.53
N VAL A 20 -3.35 8.66 -9.30
CA VAL A 20 -3.60 9.67 -10.36
C VAL A 20 -4.32 9.09 -11.58
N THR A 21 -4.36 7.76 -11.71
CA THR A 21 -5.06 7.05 -12.79
C THR A 21 -6.32 6.39 -12.28
N GLU A 22 -7.35 6.37 -13.14
CA GLU A 22 -8.63 5.74 -12.81
C GLU A 22 -8.45 4.27 -12.45
N SER A 23 -9.20 3.82 -11.44
CA SER A 23 -9.25 2.41 -11.14
C SER A 23 -10.10 1.70 -12.18
N ARG A 24 -9.54 0.70 -12.87
CA ARG A 24 -10.30 -0.22 -13.74
C ARG A 24 -11.38 -1.01 -12.99
N PHE A 25 -11.31 -1.05 -11.66
CA PHE A 25 -12.21 -1.84 -10.81
C PHE A 25 -13.25 -0.98 -10.07
N ASN A 26 -12.99 0.30 -9.87
CA ASN A 26 -13.95 1.24 -9.28
C ASN A 26 -13.83 2.61 -9.97
N PRO A 27 -14.68 2.89 -10.96
CA PRO A 27 -14.70 4.18 -11.65
C PRO A 27 -15.06 5.36 -10.75
N LEU A 28 -15.66 5.11 -9.58
CA LEU A 28 -16.06 6.15 -8.62
C LEU A 28 -14.97 6.47 -7.59
N ALA A 29 -13.87 5.71 -7.57
CA ALA A 29 -12.76 6.00 -6.68
C ALA A 29 -12.13 7.34 -7.04
N LEU A 30 -11.93 8.20 -6.03
CA LEU A 30 -11.31 9.50 -6.22
C LEU A 30 -9.93 9.37 -6.86
N LEU A 31 -9.72 10.17 -7.89
CA LEU A 31 -8.40 10.40 -8.45
C LEU A 31 -7.62 11.31 -7.52
N LEU A 32 -6.36 10.98 -7.30
CA LEU A 32 -5.44 11.85 -6.58
C LEU A 32 -5.12 13.06 -7.47
N THR A 33 -5.60 14.24 -7.10
CA THR A 33 -5.37 15.49 -7.82
C THR A 33 -4.08 16.18 -7.36
N GLU A 34 -3.60 17.19 -8.11
CA GLU A 34 -2.47 18.01 -7.66
C GLU A 34 -2.78 18.78 -6.36
N VAL A 35 -4.04 19.18 -6.15
CA VAL A 35 -4.51 19.79 -4.89
C VAL A 35 -4.39 18.80 -3.73
N ASP A 36 -4.83 17.56 -3.91
CA ASP A 36 -4.70 16.53 -2.87
C ASP A 36 -3.23 16.25 -2.55
N ARG A 37 -2.40 16.14 -3.59
CA ARG A 37 -0.95 15.96 -3.43
C ARG A 37 -0.35 17.12 -2.65
N TRP A 38 -0.72 18.36 -2.97
CA TRP A 38 -0.26 19.52 -2.22
C TRP A 38 -0.68 19.45 -0.75
N ALA A 39 -1.91 19.03 -0.45
CA ALA A 39 -2.37 18.83 0.92
C ALA A 39 -1.55 17.76 1.66
N PHE A 40 -1.16 16.66 1.01
CA PHE A 40 -0.24 15.68 1.62
C PHE A 40 1.15 16.25 1.97
N HIS A 41 1.59 17.31 1.28
CA HIS A 41 2.85 17.98 1.56
C HIS A 41 2.74 19.08 2.63
N HIS A 42 1.57 19.70 2.80
CA HIS A 42 1.41 20.90 3.62
C HIS A 42 0.47 20.75 4.83
N GLU A 43 -0.38 19.72 4.84
CA GLU A 43 -1.38 19.50 5.89
C GLU A 43 -1.04 18.29 6.76
N GLU A 44 -0.64 18.55 8.01
CA GLU A 44 -0.30 17.50 8.98
C GLU A 44 -1.46 16.53 9.23
N VAL A 45 -2.69 17.03 9.23
CA VAL A 45 -3.90 16.22 9.46
C VAL A 45 -4.07 15.15 8.38
N VAL A 46 -3.87 15.50 7.11
CA VAL A 46 -3.95 14.59 5.97
C VAL A 46 -2.85 13.53 6.07
N ARG A 47 -1.63 13.96 6.39
CA ARG A 47 -0.49 13.05 6.59
C ARG A 47 -0.76 12.02 7.69
N ARG A 48 -1.32 12.47 8.82
CA ARG A 48 -1.67 11.60 9.95
C ARG A 48 -2.70 10.53 9.58
N TYR A 49 -3.73 10.88 8.81
CA TYR A 49 -4.72 9.89 8.35
C TYR A 49 -4.12 8.87 7.39
N PHE A 50 -3.21 9.29 6.52
CA PHE A 50 -2.49 8.38 5.62
C PHE A 50 -1.56 7.43 6.37
N THR A 51 -0.80 7.95 7.34
CA THR A 51 0.04 7.12 8.22
C THR A 51 -0.80 6.07 8.94
N ARG A 52 -1.96 6.44 9.50
CA ARG A 52 -2.88 5.48 10.13
C ARG A 52 -3.38 4.41 9.16
N SER A 53 -3.64 4.80 7.91
CA SER A 53 -4.05 3.87 6.85
C SER A 53 -2.94 2.88 6.49
N LEU A 54 -1.70 3.37 6.37
CA LEU A 54 -0.51 2.52 6.19
C LEU A 54 -0.35 1.53 7.33
N GLU A 55 -0.39 1.98 8.58
CA GLU A 55 -0.22 1.12 9.75
C GLU A 55 -1.32 0.06 9.86
N THR A 56 -2.56 0.44 9.52
CA THR A 56 -3.68 -0.51 9.44
C THR A 56 -3.42 -1.60 8.40
N MET A 57 -2.95 -1.23 7.21
CA MET A 57 -2.64 -2.19 6.15
C MET A 57 -1.39 -3.03 6.47
N TRP A 58 -0.37 -2.44 7.08
CA TRP A 58 0.80 -3.19 7.54
C TRP A 58 0.39 -4.25 8.55
N ALA A 59 -0.45 -3.91 9.53
CA ALA A 59 -0.97 -4.87 10.50
C ALA A 59 -1.81 -5.97 9.81
N PHE A 60 -2.63 -5.61 8.81
CA PHE A 60 -3.34 -6.60 7.98
C PHE A 60 -2.36 -7.60 7.33
N TYR A 61 -1.25 -7.12 6.76
CA TYR A 61 -0.22 -7.97 6.15
C TYR A 61 0.70 -8.69 7.15
N GLY A 62 0.55 -8.45 8.45
CA GLY A 62 1.35 -9.07 9.51
C GLY A 62 2.62 -8.31 9.89
N PHE A 63 2.65 -7.00 9.63
CA PHE A 63 3.76 -6.12 10.00
C PHE A 63 3.33 -5.05 11.01
N ARG A 64 4.29 -4.57 11.79
CA ARG A 64 4.16 -3.38 12.63
C ARG A 64 5.46 -2.59 12.58
N ARG A 65 5.40 -1.30 12.89
CA ARG A 65 6.59 -0.48 13.06
C ARG A 65 7.34 -0.89 14.34
N ASN A 66 8.67 -0.86 14.31
CA ASN A 66 9.52 -0.98 15.49
C ASN A 66 10.05 0.39 15.93
N ASP A 67 10.69 0.44 17.09
CA ASP A 67 11.22 1.69 17.68
C ASP A 67 12.36 2.29 16.85
N GLN A 68 12.99 1.48 15.98
CA GLN A 68 14.06 1.89 15.07
C GLN A 68 13.52 2.41 13.73
N GLY A 69 12.19 2.53 13.58
CA GLY A 69 11.56 3.08 12.39
C GLY A 69 11.43 2.11 11.21
N GLY A 70 11.75 0.83 11.39
CA GLY A 70 11.56 -0.25 10.40
C GLY A 70 10.26 -1.05 10.61
N LEU A 71 9.96 -1.98 9.69
CA LEU A 71 8.85 -2.93 9.85
C LEU A 71 9.35 -4.29 10.34
N VAL A 72 8.64 -4.83 11.33
CA VAL A 72 8.85 -6.18 11.89
C VAL A 72 7.57 -6.98 11.82
N ARG A 73 7.70 -8.31 11.81
CA ARG A 73 6.58 -9.24 11.81
C ARG A 73 5.81 -9.15 13.14
N THR A 74 4.48 -9.23 13.09
CA THR A 74 3.63 -9.26 14.29
C THR A 74 3.52 -10.67 14.87
N GLU A 75 2.97 -10.77 16.07
CA GLU A 75 2.37 -12.02 16.53
C GLU A 75 1.27 -12.46 15.55
N GLY A 76 1.15 -13.77 15.31
CA GLY A 76 0.25 -14.33 14.28
C GLY A 76 0.74 -14.11 12.84
N TRP A 77 2.03 -13.83 12.63
CA TRP A 77 2.63 -13.64 11.30
C TRP A 77 2.23 -14.72 10.29
N GLU A 78 2.35 -16.00 10.66
CA GLU A 78 2.10 -17.12 9.74
C GLU A 78 0.66 -17.09 9.21
N GLU A 79 -0.33 -16.92 10.08
CA GLU A 79 -1.75 -16.81 9.71
C GLU A 79 -1.99 -15.59 8.80
N ARG A 80 -1.44 -14.42 9.17
CA ARG A 80 -1.61 -13.20 8.38
C ARG A 80 -0.96 -13.32 7.01
N ARG A 81 0.26 -13.84 6.94
CA ARG A 81 0.98 -14.09 5.69
C ARG A 81 0.16 -15.01 4.78
N ASP A 82 -0.39 -16.09 5.33
CA ASP A 82 -1.13 -17.07 4.55
C ASP A 82 -2.49 -16.55 4.05
N ASN A 83 -3.00 -15.43 4.60
CA ASN A 83 -4.19 -14.76 4.07
C ASN A 83 -3.94 -13.90 2.81
N TRP A 84 -2.70 -13.49 2.54
CA TRP A 84 -2.38 -12.61 1.40
C TRP A 84 -1.33 -13.17 0.44
N LEU A 85 -0.41 -13.99 0.93
CA LEU A 85 0.69 -14.58 0.14
C LEU A 85 0.28 -15.96 -0.38
N THR A 86 -0.77 -15.96 -1.21
CA THR A 86 -1.23 -17.14 -1.94
C THR A 86 -1.26 -16.82 -3.43
N ARG A 87 -1.24 -17.87 -4.26
CA ARG A 87 -1.35 -17.73 -5.72
C ARG A 87 -2.64 -16.97 -6.08
N ASP A 88 -2.52 -16.05 -7.04
CA ASP A 88 -3.62 -15.25 -7.60
C ASP A 88 -4.40 -14.41 -6.57
N ASN A 89 -3.80 -14.12 -5.41
CA ASN A 89 -4.42 -13.30 -4.39
C ASN A 89 -4.46 -11.82 -4.81
N HIS A 90 -5.63 -11.19 -4.76
CA HIS A 90 -5.82 -9.78 -5.13
C HIS A 90 -5.02 -8.82 -4.25
N ASN A 91 -4.60 -9.25 -3.05
CA ASN A 91 -3.73 -8.46 -2.19
C ASN A 91 -2.38 -8.13 -2.83
N LEU A 92 -1.90 -8.96 -3.77
CA LEU A 92 -0.68 -8.66 -4.53
C LEU A 92 -0.83 -7.37 -5.35
N LEU A 93 -2.01 -7.14 -5.91
CA LEU A 93 -2.35 -5.88 -6.61
C LEU A 93 -2.55 -4.73 -5.63
N ARG A 94 -3.12 -4.98 -4.45
CA ARG A 94 -3.30 -3.95 -3.41
C ARG A 94 -1.97 -3.43 -2.87
N ILE A 95 -0.99 -4.31 -2.66
CA ILE A 95 0.38 -3.91 -2.29
C ILE A 95 0.94 -2.94 -3.33
N ASN A 96 0.76 -3.24 -4.62
CA ASN A 96 1.19 -2.35 -5.69
C ASN A 96 0.53 -0.95 -5.60
N ARG A 97 -0.77 -0.91 -5.32
CA ARG A 97 -1.52 0.35 -5.14
C ARG A 97 -1.03 1.15 -3.94
N ILE A 98 -0.82 0.49 -2.79
CA ILE A 98 -0.33 1.12 -1.56
C ILE A 98 1.05 1.73 -1.81
N LEU A 99 1.98 0.97 -2.40
CA LEU A 99 3.31 1.46 -2.75
C LEU A 99 3.24 2.69 -3.66
N ARG A 100 2.45 2.62 -4.74
CA ARG A 100 2.36 3.73 -5.70
C ARG A 100 1.72 4.97 -5.09
N SER A 101 0.62 4.81 -4.37
CA SER A 101 -0.05 5.92 -3.66
C SER A 101 0.88 6.58 -2.65
N SER A 102 1.63 5.78 -1.88
CA SER A 102 2.60 6.30 -0.89
C SER A 102 3.68 7.16 -1.56
N MET A 103 4.20 6.74 -2.72
CA MET A 103 5.15 7.54 -3.49
C MET A 103 4.54 8.85 -4.00
N LEU A 104 3.28 8.83 -4.49
CA LEU A 104 2.58 10.00 -5.01
C LEU A 104 2.25 11.04 -3.93
N CYS A 105 1.98 10.58 -2.70
CA CYS A 105 1.67 11.40 -1.54
C CYS A 105 2.92 11.80 -0.72
N GLY A 106 4.13 11.50 -1.21
CA GLY A 106 5.39 11.92 -0.56
C GLY A 106 5.84 11.05 0.64
N PHE A 107 5.25 9.87 0.84
CA PHE A 107 5.65 8.87 1.85
C PHE A 107 6.70 7.89 1.29
N ILE A 108 7.78 8.45 0.73
CA ILE A 108 8.82 7.70 0.03
C ILE A 108 9.56 6.71 0.96
N PRO A 109 10.01 7.11 2.17
CA PRO A 109 10.65 6.18 3.09
C PRO A 109 9.73 5.03 3.49
N GLU A 110 8.46 5.30 3.75
CA GLU A 110 7.46 4.29 4.11
C GLU A 110 7.20 3.31 2.99
N ALA A 111 7.09 3.79 1.74
CA ALA A 111 6.90 2.94 0.57
C ALA A 111 8.07 1.96 0.40
N ARG A 112 9.31 2.45 0.52
CA ARG A 112 10.52 1.62 0.40
C ARG A 112 10.65 0.61 1.53
N MET A 113 10.42 1.06 2.77
CA MET A 113 10.41 0.20 3.94
C MET A 113 9.37 -0.92 3.80
N PHE A 114 8.17 -0.60 3.30
CA PHE A 114 7.13 -1.59 3.07
C PHE A 114 7.49 -2.56 1.95
N LEU A 115 8.06 -2.07 0.84
CA LEU A 115 8.58 -2.94 -0.23
C LEU A 115 9.61 -3.93 0.31
N ASP A 116 10.61 -3.46 1.07
CA ASP A 116 11.66 -4.32 1.61
C ASP A 116 11.09 -5.41 2.52
N ALA A 117 10.12 -5.06 3.37
CA ALA A 117 9.43 -6.02 4.24
C ALA A 117 8.65 -7.07 3.45
N ILE A 118 7.95 -6.67 2.37
CA ILE A 118 7.23 -7.58 1.50
C ILE A 118 8.19 -8.51 0.75
N LEU A 119 9.26 -7.99 0.14
CA LEU A 119 10.25 -8.80 -0.57
C LEU A 119 10.90 -9.85 0.33
N GLN A 120 11.21 -9.48 1.57
CA GLN A 120 11.71 -10.43 2.56
C GLN A 120 10.67 -11.50 2.90
N ALA A 121 9.39 -11.14 3.02
CA ALA A 121 8.32 -12.10 3.30
C ALA A 121 8.06 -13.08 2.14
N THR A 122 8.31 -12.66 0.90
CA THR A 122 8.05 -13.49 -0.29
C THR A 122 9.25 -14.31 -0.76
N LYS A 123 10.44 -14.09 -0.19
CA LYS A 123 11.69 -14.71 -0.64
C LYS A 123 11.62 -16.25 -0.80
N GLU A 124 10.98 -16.93 0.15
CA GLU A 124 10.84 -18.40 0.15
C GLU A 124 9.59 -18.89 -0.61
N ARG A 125 8.74 -17.97 -1.08
CA ARG A 125 7.46 -18.24 -1.74
C ARG A 125 7.31 -17.44 -3.04
N SER A 126 8.43 -17.18 -3.74
CA SER A 126 8.47 -16.35 -4.95
C SER A 126 7.62 -16.93 -6.09
N ASN A 127 7.41 -18.24 -6.10
CA ASN A 127 6.52 -18.92 -7.04
C ASN A 127 5.02 -18.56 -6.87
N LEU A 128 4.62 -17.96 -5.75
CA LEU A 128 3.23 -17.56 -5.47
C LEU A 128 2.90 -16.15 -5.97
N ILE A 129 3.91 -15.32 -6.24
CA ILE A 129 3.70 -13.90 -6.53
C ILE A 129 3.75 -13.56 -8.02
N GLY A 130 4.12 -14.50 -8.89
CA GLY A 130 4.22 -14.27 -10.33
C GLY A 130 5.11 -13.06 -10.66
N ARG A 131 4.60 -12.12 -11.45
CA ARG A 131 5.29 -10.86 -11.79
C ARG A 131 5.10 -9.72 -10.78
N SER A 132 4.45 -9.97 -9.65
CA SER A 132 4.10 -8.91 -8.70
C SER A 132 5.32 -8.16 -8.16
N GLU A 133 6.44 -8.86 -7.93
CA GLU A 133 7.69 -8.23 -7.50
C GLU A 133 8.19 -7.15 -8.49
N GLU A 134 8.12 -7.41 -9.79
CA GLU A 134 8.50 -6.45 -10.83
C GLU A 134 7.64 -5.18 -10.72
N TYR A 135 6.32 -5.34 -10.60
CA TYR A 135 5.40 -4.22 -10.47
C TYR A 135 5.60 -3.44 -9.17
N TRP A 136 5.85 -4.11 -8.05
CA TRP A 136 6.11 -3.46 -6.77
C TRP A 136 7.38 -2.61 -6.82
N ARG A 137 8.45 -3.13 -7.43
CA ARG A 137 9.70 -2.39 -7.64
C ARG A 137 9.49 -1.19 -8.56
N MET A 138 8.74 -1.35 -9.65
CA MET A 138 8.38 -0.25 -10.55
C MET A 138 7.60 0.86 -9.83
N SER A 139 6.67 0.50 -8.94
CA SER A 139 5.87 1.47 -8.20
C SER A 139 6.67 2.43 -7.32
N VAL A 140 7.85 2.01 -6.85
CA VAL A 140 8.76 2.84 -6.04
C VAL A 140 9.99 3.37 -6.80
N ALA A 141 10.18 2.96 -8.06
CA ALA A 141 11.36 3.31 -8.84
C ALA A 141 11.43 4.81 -9.18
N THR A 142 10.28 5.45 -9.39
CA THR A 142 10.20 6.86 -9.76
C THR A 142 9.63 7.68 -8.60
N ILE A 143 10.42 8.66 -8.14
CA ILE A 143 9.95 9.71 -7.22
C ILE A 143 9.16 10.72 -8.04
N PRO A 144 7.86 10.92 -7.76
CA PRO A 144 7.06 11.94 -8.43
C PRO A 144 7.59 13.34 -8.11
N ALA A 145 7.57 14.25 -9.08
CA ALA A 145 7.86 15.66 -8.83
C ALA A 145 6.89 16.21 -7.78
N PRO A 146 7.30 17.15 -6.92
CA PRO A 146 6.38 17.80 -5.98
C PRO A 146 5.22 18.45 -6.74
N PRO A 147 4.03 18.57 -6.12
CA PRO A 147 2.89 19.19 -6.76
C PRO A 147 3.17 20.67 -7.04
N GLU A 148 2.86 21.10 -8.25
CA GLU A 148 2.91 22.50 -8.67
C GLU A 148 1.48 23.05 -8.57
N ILE A 149 1.28 24.03 -7.68
CA ILE A 149 0.05 24.82 -7.63
C ILE A 149 0.46 26.27 -7.92
N ASP A 150 0.01 26.78 -9.06
CA ASP A 150 0.08 28.21 -9.43
C ASP A 150 -0.85 29.05 -8.55
#